data_AF-A0A0G0KG45-F1
#
_entry.id   AF-A0A0G0KG45-F1
#
_cell.length_a   1.000
_cell.length_b   1.000
_cell.length_c   1.000
_cell.angle_alpha   90.00
_cell.angle_beta   90.00
_cell.angle_gamma   90.00
#
_symmetry.space_group_name_H-M   'P 1'
#
loop_
_entity.id
_entity.type
_entity.pdbx_description
1 polymer ?
#
loop_
_entity_poly.entity_id
_entity_poly.type
_entity_poly.pdbx_seq_one_letter_code
_entity_poly.pdbx_strand_id
1 'polypeptide(L)'
;MEFTSKKFNEIKNDAEDFYKAIGKIHCPYFGDNIYFNVKGWDHLIFKSWNNTRIISDQFARLRHIKLAPEVIRQSKTLQGEWITKKIERIKTNSRWEKVLKLITYYEFIAVMESHNSKIRVKVIIKEVEGGEKFFWSLIPFWGVDKNTNERVMYGGNPESD
;
A
#
# COMPACT_ATOMS: atom_id res chain seq x y z
N MET A 1 19.69 8.54 10.46
CA MET A 1 19.40 7.21 11.05
C MET A 1 20.32 6.22 10.36
N GLU A 2 21.27 5.62 11.09
CA GLU A 2 22.11 4.57 10.51
C GLU A 2 21.26 3.33 10.23
N PHE A 3 21.17 2.96 8.96
CA PHE A 3 20.45 1.77 8.51
C PHE A 3 21.36 0.56 8.65
N THR A 4 21.21 -0.19 9.75
CA THR A 4 21.85 -1.50 9.88
C THR A 4 21.01 -2.57 9.19
N SER A 5 21.68 -3.47 8.45
CA SER A 5 21.03 -4.61 7.78
C SER A 5 20.22 -5.47 8.76
N LYS A 6 20.72 -5.62 10.00
CA LYS A 6 20.04 -6.35 11.08
C LYS A 6 18.66 -5.76 11.41
N LYS A 7 18.60 -4.45 11.68
CA LYS A 7 17.35 -3.76 12.02
C LYS A 7 16.33 -3.79 10.89
N PHE A 8 16.81 -3.75 9.64
CA PHE A 8 15.94 -3.92 8.48
C PHE A 8 15.32 -5.32 8.43
N ASN A 9 16.13 -6.37 8.64
CA ASN A 9 15.65 -7.75 8.62
C ASN A 9 14.63 -8.02 9.75
N GLU A 10 14.84 -7.48 10.94
CA GLU A 10 13.88 -7.55 12.05
C GLU A 10 12.52 -6.97 11.63
N ILE A 11 12.50 -5.73 11.12
CA ILE A 11 11.27 -5.08 10.67
C ILE A 11 10.60 -5.82 9.52
N LYS A 12 11.41 -6.39 8.60
CA LYS A 12 10.89 -7.14 7.47
C LYS A 12 10.18 -8.42 7.93
N ASN A 13 10.80 -9.18 8.84
CA ASN A 13 10.23 -10.41 9.37
C ASN A 13 8.95 -10.11 10.15
N ASP A 14 8.97 -9.12 11.04
CA ASP A 14 7.79 -8.68 11.80
C ASP A 14 6.64 -8.25 10.88
N ALA A 15 6.97 -7.50 9.82
CA ALA A 15 5.99 -7.06 8.84
C ALA A 15 5.42 -8.23 8.02
N GLU A 16 6.26 -9.21 7.68
CA GLU A 16 5.86 -10.41 6.92
C GLU A 16 4.92 -11.30 7.75
N ASP A 17 5.27 -11.57 8.99
CA ASP A 17 4.47 -12.38 9.91
C ASP A 17 3.12 -11.70 10.18
N PHE A 18 3.14 -10.38 10.42
CA PHE A 18 1.92 -9.60 10.55
C PHE A 18 1.07 -9.66 9.28
N TYR A 19 1.66 -9.43 8.10
CA TYR A 19 0.93 -9.41 6.83
C TYR A 19 0.25 -10.75 6.55
N LYS A 20 0.96 -11.86 6.76
CA LYS A 20 0.43 -13.23 6.58
C LYS A 20 -0.73 -13.51 7.53
N ALA A 21 -0.69 -12.98 8.75
CA ALA A 21 -1.74 -13.19 9.74
C ALA A 21 -3.06 -12.45 9.43
N ILE A 22 -3.05 -11.41 8.58
CA ILE A 22 -4.25 -10.63 8.27
C ILE A 22 -5.28 -11.47 7.50
N GLY A 23 -4.86 -12.16 6.44
CA GLY A 23 -5.73 -12.89 5.53
C GLY A 23 -6.65 -11.97 4.71
N LYS A 24 -7.71 -11.45 5.32
CA LYS A 24 -8.68 -10.54 4.69
C LYS A 24 -9.33 -9.59 5.69
N ILE A 25 -9.80 -8.45 5.20
CA ILE A 25 -10.43 -7.40 6.02
C ILE A 25 -11.64 -6.83 5.30
N HIS A 26 -12.75 -6.67 6.02
CA HIS A 26 -13.93 -5.99 5.50
C HIS A 26 -13.69 -4.48 5.32
N CYS A 27 -14.04 -3.95 4.14
CA CYS A 27 -13.95 -2.54 3.82
C CYS A 27 -15.36 -1.94 3.67
N PRO A 28 -15.76 -0.97 4.53
CA PRO A 28 -17.08 -0.36 4.47
C PRO A 28 -17.41 0.31 3.14
N TYR A 29 -16.43 0.95 2.47
CA TYR A 29 -16.64 1.58 1.17
C TYR A 29 -17.11 0.59 0.10
N PHE A 30 -16.53 -0.61 0.06
CA PHE A 30 -16.89 -1.63 -0.93
C PHE A 30 -18.05 -2.53 -0.49
N GLY A 31 -18.34 -2.59 0.81
CA GLY A 31 -19.24 -3.60 1.37
C GLY A 31 -18.72 -5.03 1.23
N ASP A 32 -17.41 -5.22 0.99
CA ASP A 32 -16.78 -6.51 0.70
C ASP A 32 -15.40 -6.63 1.39
N ASN A 33 -14.81 -7.82 1.35
CA ASN A 33 -13.49 -8.11 1.88
C ASN A 33 -12.37 -7.72 0.91
N ILE A 34 -11.31 -7.16 1.48
CA ILE A 34 -10.03 -6.91 0.85
C ILE A 34 -9.05 -7.98 1.30
N TYR A 35 -8.45 -8.67 0.34
CA TYR A 35 -7.53 -9.78 0.59
C TYR A 35 -6.08 -9.29 0.69
N PHE A 36 -5.34 -9.84 1.65
CA PHE A 36 -3.90 -9.61 1.83
C PHE A 36 -3.16 -10.84 1.30
N ASN A 37 -2.81 -10.81 0.01
CA ASN A 37 -2.22 -11.95 -0.69
C ASN A 37 -0.75 -11.72 -1.05
N VAL A 38 -0.11 -12.73 -1.65
CA VAL A 38 1.30 -12.71 -2.06
C VAL A 38 1.58 -11.58 -3.06
N LYS A 39 0.64 -11.27 -3.97
CA LYS A 39 0.83 -10.19 -4.95
C LYS A 39 0.98 -8.82 -4.28
N GLY A 40 0.22 -8.56 -3.22
CA GLY A 40 0.35 -7.35 -2.42
C GLY A 40 1.68 -7.27 -1.67
N TRP A 41 2.10 -8.38 -1.07
CA TRP A 41 3.40 -8.48 -0.38
C TRP A 41 4.56 -8.22 -1.35
N ASP A 42 4.57 -8.92 -2.48
CA ASP A 42 5.60 -8.77 -3.51
C ASP A 42 5.70 -7.31 -3.97
N HIS A 43 4.58 -6.60 -4.10
CA HIS A 43 4.60 -5.20 -4.51
C HIS A 43 5.14 -4.23 -3.43
N LEU A 44 5.13 -4.61 -2.14
CA LEU A 44 5.81 -3.86 -1.07
C LEU A 44 7.34 -4.01 -1.15
N ILE A 45 7.83 -5.15 -1.62
CA ILE A 45 9.27 -5.47 -1.71
C ILE A 45 9.85 -5.08 -3.07
N PHE A 46 9.12 -5.33 -4.14
CA PHE A 46 9.53 -5.15 -5.53
C PHE A 46 8.77 -4.00 -6.18
N LYS A 47 9.47 -3.19 -6.98
CA LYS A 47 8.89 -2.10 -7.78
C LYS A 47 8.32 -2.63 -9.09
N SER A 48 9.00 -3.62 -9.67
CA SER A 48 8.58 -4.33 -10.87
C SER A 48 9.22 -5.71 -10.89
N TRP A 49 8.91 -6.52 -11.91
CA TRP A 49 9.51 -7.84 -12.09
C TRP A 49 11.04 -7.77 -11.98
N ASN A 50 11.61 -8.58 -11.08
CA ASN A 50 13.04 -8.64 -10.77
C ASN A 50 13.71 -7.32 -10.34
N ASN A 51 12.93 -6.30 -9.96
CA ASN A 51 13.47 -5.02 -9.50
C ASN A 51 13.01 -4.74 -8.07
N THR A 52 13.89 -5.04 -7.12
CA THR A 52 13.69 -4.75 -5.70
C THR A 52 13.62 -3.24 -5.46
N ARG A 53 12.71 -2.80 -4.59
CA ARG A 53 12.67 -1.40 -4.14
C ARG A 53 13.94 -1.08 -3.36
N ILE A 54 14.37 0.18 -3.38
CA ILE A 54 15.47 0.63 -2.51
C ILE A 54 15.12 0.37 -1.04
N ILE A 55 16.12 0.08 -0.21
CA ILE A 55 15.93 -0.33 1.20
C ILE A 55 15.14 0.72 1.98
N SER A 56 15.36 2.01 1.73
CA SER A 56 14.63 3.09 2.38
C SER A 56 13.12 3.09 2.06
N ASP A 57 12.74 2.81 0.82
CA ASP A 57 11.33 2.68 0.38
C ASP A 57 10.69 1.43 0.98
N GLN A 58 11.40 0.29 1.00
CA GLN A 58 10.93 -0.90 1.70
C GLN A 58 10.70 -0.63 3.19
N PHE A 59 11.70 -0.07 3.87
CA PHE A 59 11.62 0.26 5.29
C PHE A 59 10.44 1.19 5.59
N ALA A 60 10.27 2.24 4.80
CA ALA A 60 9.17 3.18 4.92
C ALA A 60 7.81 2.47 4.91
N ARG A 61 7.62 1.52 3.99
CA ARG A 61 6.35 0.80 3.83
C ARG A 61 6.14 -0.25 4.90
N LEU A 62 7.16 -1.07 5.16
CA LEU A 62 7.11 -2.18 6.11
C LEU A 62 6.90 -1.69 7.54
N ARG A 63 7.58 -0.60 7.94
CA ARG A 63 7.40 0.02 9.26
C ARG A 63 5.95 0.43 9.54
N HIS A 64 5.20 0.79 8.50
CA HIS A 64 3.84 1.32 8.59
C HIS A 64 2.77 0.33 8.14
N ILE A 65 3.13 -0.94 7.89
CA ILE A 65 2.20 -1.91 7.31
C ILE A 65 0.96 -2.16 8.19
N LYS A 66 1.11 -2.00 9.50
CA LYS A 66 0.02 -2.12 10.49
C LYS A 66 -1.08 -1.08 10.30
N LEU A 67 -0.80 0.03 9.62
CA LEU A 67 -1.79 1.06 9.33
C LEU A 67 -2.71 0.70 8.16
N ALA A 68 -2.24 -0.11 7.20
CA ALA A 68 -3.05 -0.53 6.06
C ALA A 68 -4.39 -1.17 6.45
N PRO A 69 -4.43 -2.19 7.34
CA PRO A 69 -5.69 -2.80 7.77
C PRO A 69 -6.60 -1.82 8.53
N GLU A 70 -6.03 -0.90 9.30
CA GLU A 70 -6.79 0.10 10.04
C GLU A 70 -7.49 1.10 9.11
N VAL A 71 -6.76 1.64 8.14
CA VAL A 71 -7.31 2.54 7.12
C VAL A 71 -8.45 1.86 6.38
N ILE A 72 -8.26 0.63 5.89
CA ILE A 72 -9.29 -0.10 5.13
C ILE A 72 -10.58 -0.29 5.94
N ARG A 73 -10.48 -0.59 7.25
CA ARG A 73 -11.66 -0.78 8.13
C ARG A 73 -12.42 0.52 8.39
N GLN A 74 -11.73 1.65 8.40
CA GLN A 74 -12.32 2.95 8.71
C GLN A 74 -12.81 3.69 7.45
N SER A 75 -12.29 3.33 6.28
CA SER A 75 -12.61 3.98 5.00
C SER A 75 -14.05 3.72 4.54
N LYS A 76 -14.83 4.80 4.47
CA LYS A 76 -16.18 4.84 3.89
C LYS A 76 -16.26 5.64 2.58
N THR A 77 -15.18 6.33 2.23
CA THR A 77 -15.08 7.18 1.04
C THR A 77 -13.76 6.92 0.35
N LEU A 78 -13.77 7.01 -0.98
CA LEU A 78 -12.59 6.86 -1.82
C LEU A 78 -12.01 8.23 -2.20
N GLN A 79 -10.68 8.37 -2.20
CA GLN A 79 -10.00 9.62 -2.59
C GLN A 79 -9.39 9.57 -3.99
N GLY A 80 -9.30 8.39 -4.60
CA GLY A 80 -8.81 8.24 -5.96
C GLY A 80 -9.22 6.92 -6.59
N GLU A 81 -9.54 6.95 -7.87
CA GLU A 81 -9.81 5.77 -8.69
C GLU A 81 -9.02 5.92 -10.00
N TRP A 82 -8.35 4.84 -10.40
CA TRP A 82 -7.63 4.80 -11.67
C TRP A 82 -7.85 3.46 -12.37
N ILE A 83 -8.36 3.54 -13.60
CA ILE A 83 -8.68 2.38 -14.43
C ILE A 83 -7.69 2.31 -15.59
N THR A 84 -7.16 1.12 -15.87
CA THR A 84 -6.23 0.89 -16.98
C THR A 84 -6.37 -0.52 -17.54
N LYS A 85 -5.91 -0.74 -18.78
CA LYS A 85 -5.84 -2.08 -19.39
C LYS A 85 -4.42 -2.60 -19.32
N LYS A 86 -4.20 -3.78 -18.76
CA LYS A 86 -2.89 -4.45 -18.75
C LYS A 86 -2.99 -5.90 -19.18
N ILE A 87 -1.90 -6.40 -19.74
CA ILE A 87 -1.76 -7.82 -20.07
C ILE A 87 -1.42 -8.57 -18.77
N GLU A 88 -2.30 -9.45 -18.34
CA GLU A 88 -2.10 -10.34 -17.20
C GLU A 88 -1.81 -11.76 -17.70
N ARG A 89 -0.96 -12.51 -16.97
CA ARG A 89 -0.67 -13.91 -17.27
C ARG A 89 -1.62 -14.77 -16.44
N ILE A 90 -2.53 -15.45 -17.11
CA ILE A 90 -3.53 -16.33 -16.48
C ILE A 90 -3.17 -17.76 -16.85
N LYS A 91 -3.27 -18.66 -15.87
CA LYS A 91 -3.09 -20.09 -16.12
C LYS A 91 -4.45 -20.70 -16.49
N THR A 92 -4.64 -20.99 -17.76
CA THR A 92 -5.86 -21.61 -18.30
C THR A 92 -5.48 -22.97 -18.87
N ASN A 93 -6.17 -24.05 -18.47
CA ASN A 93 -5.93 -25.40 -18.99
C ASN A 93 -4.44 -25.81 -19.01
N SER A 94 -3.75 -25.58 -17.90
CA SER A 94 -2.30 -25.84 -17.74
C SER A 94 -1.36 -25.04 -18.66
N ARG A 95 -1.86 -24.06 -19.42
CA ARG A 95 -1.08 -23.13 -20.23
C ARG A 95 -1.14 -21.72 -19.65
N TRP A 96 -0.04 -20.99 -19.82
CA TRP A 96 0.02 -19.57 -19.45
C TRP A 96 -0.40 -18.74 -20.66
N GLU A 97 -1.57 -18.12 -20.56
CA GLU A 97 -2.10 -17.24 -21.58
C GLU A 97 -1.94 -15.78 -21.16
N LYS A 98 -1.67 -14.91 -22.13
CA LYS A 98 -1.60 -13.47 -21.94
C LYS A 98 -2.92 -12.87 -22.35
N VAL A 99 -3.68 -12.37 -21.38
CA VAL A 99 -5.01 -11.80 -21.63
C VAL A 99 -5.00 -10.33 -21.25
N LEU A 100 -5.57 -9.48 -22.11
CA LEU A 100 -5.79 -8.08 -21.78
C LEU A 100 -6.94 -7.99 -20.78
N LYS A 101 -6.67 -7.43 -19.61
CA LYS A 101 -7.63 -7.29 -18.51
C LYS A 101 -7.74 -5.83 -18.08
N LEU A 102 -8.96 -5.43 -17.73
CA LEU A 102 -9.18 -4.16 -17.05
C LEU A 102 -8.68 -4.29 -15.60
N ILE A 103 -7.95 -3.28 -15.14
CA ILE A 103 -7.41 -3.21 -13.80
C ILE A 103 -7.82 -1.88 -13.20
N THR A 104 -8.41 -1.93 -12.02
CA THR A 104 -8.78 -0.75 -11.25
C THR A 104 -7.91 -0.65 -10.00
N TYR A 105 -7.43 0.56 -9.74
CA TYR A 105 -6.72 0.92 -8.52
C TYR A 105 -7.59 1.91 -7.73
N TYR A 106 -7.73 1.64 -6.45
CA TYR A 106 -8.50 2.45 -5.52
C TYR A 106 -7.56 3.00 -4.45
N GLU A 107 -7.67 4.30 -4.17
CA GLU A 107 -6.81 4.99 -3.22
C GLU A 107 -7.60 5.48 -2.02
N PHE A 108 -7.23 4.98 -0.84
CA PHE A 108 -7.65 5.52 0.44
C PHE A 108 -6.54 6.37 1.03
N ILE A 109 -6.85 7.60 1.42
CA ILE A 109 -5.91 8.50 2.09
C ILE A 109 -6.40 8.76 3.50
N ALA A 110 -5.51 8.56 4.48
CA ALA A 110 -5.81 8.78 5.89
C ALA A 110 -4.61 9.42 6.60
N VAL A 111 -4.90 10.18 7.66
CA VAL A 111 -3.88 10.69 8.59
C VAL A 111 -3.95 9.83 9.84
N MET A 112 -2.89 9.10 10.13
CA MET A 112 -2.83 8.10 11.19
C MET A 112 -1.75 8.45 12.21
N GLU A 113 -1.91 8.02 13.45
CA GLU A 113 -0.85 8.13 14.46
C GLU A 113 0.16 7.00 14.28
N SER A 114 1.46 7.31 14.28
CA SER A 114 2.54 6.34 14.14
C SER A 114 3.80 6.83 14.83
N HIS A 115 4.29 6.08 15.82
CA HIS A 115 5.51 6.42 16.56
C HIS A 115 5.52 7.86 17.11
N ASN A 116 4.42 8.26 17.78
CA ASN A 116 4.22 9.57 18.40
C ASN A 116 4.26 10.74 17.40
N SER A 117 3.90 10.47 16.14
CA SER A 117 3.77 11.48 15.10
C SER A 117 2.63 11.11 14.18
N LYS A 118 1.90 12.11 13.70
CA LYS A 118 0.92 11.90 12.65
C LYS A 118 1.64 11.62 11.33
N ILE A 119 1.11 10.69 10.55
CA ILE A 119 1.58 10.37 9.21
C ILE A 119 0.39 10.27 8.24
N ARG A 120 0.50 10.92 7.09
CA ARG A 120 -0.44 10.71 5.99
C ARG A 120 -0.06 9.43 5.27
N VAL A 121 -0.99 8.51 5.12
CA VAL A 121 -0.79 7.25 4.42
C VAL A 121 -1.79 7.13 3.28
N LYS A 122 -1.32 6.60 2.15
CA LYS A 122 -2.17 6.17 1.04
C LYS A 122 -2.15 4.65 0.97
N VAL A 123 -3.29 4.03 1.12
CA VAL A 123 -3.49 2.61 0.87
C VAL A 123 -4.05 2.44 -0.53
N ILE A 124 -3.45 1.53 -1.29
CA ILE A 124 -3.87 1.21 -2.65
C ILE A 124 -4.46 -0.20 -2.64
N ILE A 125 -5.69 -0.31 -3.12
CA ILE A 125 -6.35 -1.58 -3.43
C ILE A 125 -6.32 -1.79 -4.94
N LYS A 126 -6.02 -3.01 -5.39
CA LYS A 126 -6.06 -3.40 -6.80
C LYS A 126 -7.17 -4.41 -7.03
N GLU A 127 -7.88 -4.24 -8.14
CA GLU A 127 -8.86 -5.18 -8.66
C GLU A 127 -8.49 -5.51 -10.11
N VAL A 128 -8.50 -6.80 -10.44
CA VAL A 128 -8.38 -7.28 -11.82
C VAL A 128 -9.76 -7.75 -12.23
N GLU A 129 -10.22 -7.36 -13.41
CA GLU A 129 -11.55 -7.66 -13.93
C GLU A 129 -11.98 -9.13 -13.71
N GLY A 130 -13.05 -9.31 -12.93
CA GLY A 130 -13.63 -10.60 -12.55
C GLY A 130 -12.94 -11.30 -11.38
N GLY A 131 -11.96 -10.65 -10.75
CA GLY A 131 -11.24 -11.15 -9.58
C GLY A 131 -11.61 -10.43 -8.28
N GLU A 132 -11.01 -10.89 -7.18
CA GLU A 132 -11.17 -10.27 -5.86
C GLU A 132 -10.39 -8.96 -5.74
N LYS A 133 -10.85 -8.08 -4.85
CA LYS A 133 -10.10 -6.87 -4.46
C LYS A 133 -9.03 -7.24 -3.45
N PHE A 134 -7.80 -6.81 -3.70
CA PHE A 134 -6.69 -7.12 -2.81
C PHE A 134 -5.83 -5.90 -2.52
N PHE A 135 -5.21 -5.91 -1.35
CA PHE A 135 -4.22 -4.92 -0.98
C PHE A 135 -3.06 -4.93 -1.99
N TRP A 136 -2.72 -3.77 -2.53
CA TRP A 136 -1.62 -3.61 -3.46
C TRP A 136 -0.43 -2.91 -2.83
N SER A 137 -0.66 -1.84 -2.06
CA SER A 137 0.44 -1.06 -1.49
C SER A 137 0.02 -0.14 -0.37
N LEU A 138 0.97 0.22 0.48
CA LEU A 138 0.86 1.33 1.42
C LEU A 138 1.99 2.32 1.12
N ILE A 139 1.65 3.57 0.86
CA ILE A 139 2.58 4.66 0.58
C ILE A 139 2.47 5.68 1.72
N PRO A 140 3.46 5.75 2.62
CA PRO A 140 3.54 6.85 3.56
C PRO A 140 3.93 8.14 2.83
N PHE A 141 3.20 9.22 3.10
CA PHE A 141 3.49 10.57 2.66
C PHE A 141 4.06 11.38 3.83
N TRP A 142 5.20 12.03 3.56
CA TRP A 142 5.75 13.10 4.37
C TRP A 142 6.11 14.24 3.40
N GLY A 143 5.43 15.38 3.51
CA GLY A 143 6.06 16.63 3.09
C GLY A 143 7.20 16.92 4.07
N VAL A 144 8.27 17.54 3.61
CA VAL A 144 9.30 18.08 4.51
C VAL A 144 9.32 19.58 4.28
N ASP A 145 9.09 20.34 5.34
CA ASP A 145 9.23 21.79 5.30
C ASP A 145 10.70 22.12 5.02
N LYS A 146 10.95 22.91 3.98
CA LYS A 146 12.33 23.22 3.58
C LYS A 146 13.07 24.12 4.57
N ASN A 147 12.33 24.86 5.39
CA ASN A 147 12.84 25.83 6.35
C ASN A 147 13.02 25.18 7.74
N THR A 148 12.05 24.37 8.20
CA THR A 148 12.09 23.77 9.54
C THR A 148 12.57 22.32 9.55
N ASN A 149 12.69 21.67 8.37
CA ASN A 149 12.89 20.22 8.22
C ASN A 149 11.82 19.36 8.90
N GLU A 150 10.69 19.95 9.29
CA GLU A 150 9.59 19.24 9.92
C GLU A 150 8.72 18.55 8.89
N ARG A 151 7.97 17.53 9.33
CA ARG A 151 7.06 16.81 8.44
C ARG A 151 5.77 17.59 8.26
N VAL A 152 5.45 17.98 7.03
CA VAL A 152 4.23 18.73 6.68
C VAL A 152 3.21 17.83 6.00
N MET A 153 1.94 18.08 6.31
CA MET A 153 0.79 17.28 5.87
C MET A 153 0.03 17.89 4.69
N TYR A 154 0.21 19.19 4.45
CA TYR A 154 -0.54 19.99 3.48
C TYR A 154 0.40 20.66 2.47
N GLY A 155 -0.14 20.98 1.29
CA GLY A 155 0.60 21.63 0.20
C GLY A 155 0.40 23.14 0.09
N GLY A 156 -0.38 23.76 0.98
CA GLY A 156 -0.76 25.18 0.95
C GLY A 156 -1.24 25.67 2.32
N ASN A 157 -1.48 26.97 2.51
CA ASN A 157 -1.92 27.52 3.79
C ASN A 157 -3.45 27.51 3.87
N PRO A 158 -4.08 26.67 4.73
CA PRO A 158 -5.54 26.57 4.80
C PRO A 158 -6.25 27.88 5.21
N GLU A 159 -5.52 28.83 5.79
CA GLU A 159 -6.07 30.14 6.16
C GLU A 159 -6.11 31.11 4.96
N SER A 160 -5.23 30.91 3.97
CA SER A 160 -5.10 31.83 2.83
C SER A 160 -5.45 31.24 1.47
N ASP A 161 -5.67 29.92 1.39
CA ASP A 161 -6.10 29.18 0.18
C ASP A 161 -7.56 28.70 0.35
#